data_AF-A0A914YD04-F1
#
_entry.id   AF-A0A914YD04-F1
#
_cell.length_a   1.000
_cell.length_b   1.000
_cell.length_c   1.000
_cell.angle_alpha   90.00
_cell.angle_beta   90.00
_cell.angle_gamma   90.00
#
_symmetry.space_group_name_H-M   'P 1'
#
loop_
_entity.id
_entity.type
_entity.pdbx_description
1 polymer ?
#
loop_
_entity_poly.entity_id
_entity_poly.type
_entity_poly.pdbx_seq_one_letter_code
_entity_poly.pdbx_strand_id
1 'polypeptide(L)'
;MVAKRAEGNQESDTHKITDIKFQLVSRRGNGDAESVDLQGAVGQMHRSTYTTCDPSQPVWKLSAPQIEVDNDEGFGTARNAVLRIGKVPVLWAPYFKFPIDDRRKTGLLFPQLGMSGRNGFDYTQPIYLNLAPNYDDTLMPRYMSRRGLMLDNEFRYLYNGGRGELLTAYIPNDKLRDRDRGRVMFSGYHNVDSHWQARANLAWVSDERYVEDFANRLVGVTASNLQSTVGL
;
A
#
# COMPACT_ATOMS: atom_id res chain seq x y z
N MET A 1 15.76 23.56 0.95
CA MET A 1 16.48 22.97 -0.18
C MET A 1 17.82 23.67 -0.30
N VAL A 2 18.89 22.95 -0.65
CA VAL A 2 20.23 23.53 -0.90
C VAL A 2 20.76 22.91 -2.18
N ALA A 3 21.27 23.74 -3.11
CA ALA A 3 21.86 23.28 -4.37
C ALA A 3 23.15 24.05 -4.66
N LYS A 4 24.04 23.46 -5.45
CA LYS A 4 25.30 24.11 -5.85
C LYS A 4 25.13 25.08 -7.01
N ARG A 5 24.27 24.74 -7.97
CA ARG A 5 23.98 25.55 -9.15
C ARG A 5 22.54 25.33 -9.59
N ALA A 6 21.90 26.39 -10.08
CA ALA A 6 20.62 26.32 -10.78
C ALA A 6 20.71 27.23 -12.01
N GLU A 7 20.20 26.77 -13.15
CA GLU A 7 20.11 27.51 -14.40
C GLU A 7 18.81 27.16 -15.11
N GLY A 8 18.34 28.00 -16.03
CA GLY A 8 17.13 27.71 -16.78
C GLY A 8 16.65 28.85 -17.66
N ASN A 9 15.59 28.59 -18.41
CA ASN A 9 14.92 29.52 -19.30
C ASN A 9 13.43 29.57 -18.98
N GLN A 10 12.97 30.75 -18.53
CA GLN A 10 11.59 31.01 -18.12
C GLN A 10 10.58 30.95 -19.27
N GLU A 11 10.97 31.29 -20.50
CA GLU A 11 10.05 31.25 -21.65
C GLU A 11 9.67 29.82 -22.02
N SER A 12 10.66 28.91 -21.91
CA SER A 12 10.49 27.49 -22.16
C SER A 12 10.08 26.67 -20.93
N ASP A 13 9.98 27.29 -19.76
CA ASP A 13 9.80 26.65 -18.45
C ASP A 13 10.73 25.46 -18.22
N THR A 14 12.02 25.66 -18.55
CA THR A 14 13.07 24.64 -18.37
C THR A 14 14.07 25.08 -17.32
N HIS A 15 14.36 24.20 -16.35
CA HIS A 15 15.33 24.47 -15.31
C HIS A 15 16.20 23.24 -15.06
N LYS A 16 17.48 23.48 -14.75
CA LYS A 16 18.42 22.46 -14.32
C LYS A 16 19.02 22.85 -12.99
N ILE A 17 18.95 21.94 -12.03
CA ILE A 17 19.51 22.12 -10.69
C ILE A 17 20.56 21.02 -10.48
N THR A 18 21.75 21.40 -10.03
CA THR A 18 22.88 20.47 -9.83
C THR A 18 23.29 20.41 -8.36
N ASP A 19 23.66 19.21 -7.91
CA ASP A 19 24.03 18.86 -6.53
C ASP A 19 22.98 19.34 -5.52
N ILE A 20 21.75 18.84 -5.68
CA ILE A 20 20.61 19.25 -4.86
C ILE A 20 20.46 18.35 -3.64
N LYS A 21 20.18 18.97 -2.49
CA LYS A 21 19.65 18.34 -1.29
C LYS A 21 18.27 18.91 -1.00
N PHE A 22 17.28 18.03 -0.90
CA PHE A 22 15.88 18.42 -0.75
C PHE A 22 15.27 17.82 0.51
N GLN A 23 14.29 18.54 1.05
CA GLN A 23 13.42 18.14 2.13
C GLN A 23 12.01 18.56 1.71
N LEU A 24 11.08 17.62 1.73
CA LEU A 24 9.69 17.87 1.40
C LEU A 24 9.04 18.62 2.57
N VAL A 25 8.21 19.61 2.24
CA VAL A 25 7.60 20.53 3.22
C VAL A 25 6.21 20.02 3.65
N SER A 26 5.42 19.53 2.71
CA SER A 26 4.04 19.05 2.94
C SER A 26 3.96 17.61 3.45
N ARG A 27 5.07 16.87 3.46
CA ARG A 27 5.13 15.46 3.85
C ARG A 27 6.52 15.07 4.31
N ARG A 28 6.62 13.96 5.05
CA ARG A 28 7.92 13.38 5.42
C ARG A 28 8.61 12.86 4.16
N GLY A 29 9.86 13.27 3.98
CA GLY A 29 10.70 12.82 2.87
C GLY A 29 11.85 13.78 2.62
N ASN A 30 13.05 13.25 2.45
CA ASN A 30 14.23 14.00 2.08
C ASN A 30 15.17 13.14 1.24
N GLY A 31 16.14 13.80 0.63
CA GLY A 31 17.10 13.12 -0.21
C GLY A 31 18.08 14.09 -0.87
N ASP A 32 18.86 13.51 -1.75
CA ASP A 32 19.85 14.18 -2.55
C ASP A 32 19.77 13.67 -3.99
N ALA A 33 20.10 14.51 -4.96
CA ALA A 33 20.24 14.13 -6.35
C ALA A 33 21.41 14.87 -6.98
N GLU A 34 22.07 14.23 -7.94
CA GLU A 34 23.16 14.87 -8.66
C GLU A 34 22.63 15.98 -9.57
N SER A 35 21.54 15.72 -10.28
CA SER A 35 20.87 16.75 -11.05
C SER A 35 19.36 16.54 -11.11
N VAL A 36 18.64 17.64 -11.29
CA VAL A 36 17.21 17.65 -11.55
C VAL A 36 16.97 18.53 -12.75
N ASP A 37 16.37 17.95 -13.79
CA ASP A 37 15.87 18.67 -14.96
C ASP A 37 14.36 18.86 -14.78
N LEU A 38 13.88 20.09 -14.83
CA LEU A 38 12.47 20.46 -14.75
C LEU A 38 12.01 20.97 -16.11
N GLN A 39 10.87 20.49 -16.56
CA GLN A 39 10.21 20.94 -17.79
C GLN A 39 8.69 20.96 -17.55
N GLY A 40 8.13 22.15 -17.32
CA GLY A 40 6.73 22.28 -16.95
C GLY A 40 6.40 21.52 -15.66
N ALA A 41 5.37 20.67 -15.73
CA ALA A 41 4.93 19.84 -14.60
C ALA A 41 5.83 18.61 -14.36
N VAL A 42 6.77 18.30 -15.25
CA VAL A 42 7.60 17.08 -15.18
C VAL A 42 9.00 17.43 -14.67
N GLY A 43 9.45 16.69 -13.66
CA GLY A 43 10.81 16.74 -13.14
C GLY A 43 11.53 15.40 -13.30
N GLN A 44 12.75 15.40 -13.82
CA GLN A 44 13.61 14.23 -13.91
C GLN A 44 14.81 14.39 -12.98
N MET A 45 14.89 13.52 -11.97
CA MET A 45 15.99 13.47 -11.02
C MET A 45 16.97 12.36 -11.40
N HIS A 46 18.26 12.71 -11.47
CA HIS A 46 19.33 11.79 -11.82
C HIS A 46 20.17 11.45 -10.59
N ARG A 47 20.46 10.15 -10.42
CA ARG A 47 21.16 9.59 -9.26
C ARG A 47 20.57 10.09 -7.94
N SER A 48 19.26 9.92 -7.79
CA SER A 48 18.51 10.44 -6.65
C SER A 48 18.45 9.42 -5.51
N THR A 49 18.37 9.95 -4.30
CA THR A 49 18.04 9.20 -3.10
C THR A 49 16.77 9.73 -2.44
N TYR A 50 16.08 8.88 -1.69
CA TYR A 50 14.88 9.23 -0.93
C TYR A 50 14.83 8.45 0.39
N THR A 51 14.46 9.12 1.47
CA THR A 51 14.16 8.51 2.77
C THR A 51 13.15 9.35 3.54
N THR A 52 12.33 8.71 4.37
CA THR A 52 11.47 9.40 5.34
C THR A 52 12.09 9.46 6.74
N CYS A 53 13.30 8.90 6.92
CA CYS A 53 14.04 8.98 8.16
C CYS A 53 14.56 10.41 8.40
N ASP A 54 14.95 10.66 9.66
CA ASP A 54 15.72 11.86 9.98
C ASP A 54 17.01 11.90 9.14
N PRO A 55 17.35 13.04 8.50
CA PRO A 55 18.57 13.17 7.70
C PRO A 55 19.87 12.82 8.43
N SER A 56 19.90 12.97 9.77
CA SER A 56 21.07 12.65 10.58
C SER A 56 21.25 11.15 10.84
N GLN A 57 20.18 10.36 10.73
CA GLN A 57 20.17 8.93 11.03
C GLN A 57 19.27 8.15 10.06
N PRO A 58 19.65 8.04 8.78
CA PRO A 58 18.87 7.27 7.81
C PRO A 58 19.01 5.77 8.07
N VAL A 59 17.98 5.16 8.64
CA VAL A 59 17.90 3.70 8.82
C VAL A 59 17.72 2.98 7.48
N TRP A 60 16.96 3.60 6.57
CA TRP A 60 16.75 3.10 5.22
C TRP A 60 16.89 4.23 4.20
N LYS A 61 17.26 3.88 2.97
CA LYS A 61 17.37 4.80 1.84
C LYS A 61 17.01 4.07 0.55
N LEU A 62 16.15 4.68 -0.26
CA LEU A 62 15.91 4.30 -1.65
C LEU A 62 16.92 5.05 -2.52
N SER A 63 17.59 4.36 -3.45
CA SER A 63 18.47 5.00 -4.44
C SER A 63 18.03 4.57 -5.83
N ALA A 64 17.90 5.52 -6.76
CA ALA A 64 17.51 5.23 -8.13
C ALA A 64 18.39 6.06 -9.09
N PRO A 65 18.91 5.46 -10.18
CA PRO A 65 19.59 6.21 -11.24
C PRO A 65 18.72 7.29 -11.86
N GLN A 66 17.41 7.05 -11.96
CA GLN A 66 16.46 7.99 -12.54
C GLN A 66 15.13 7.91 -11.78
N ILE A 67 14.62 9.08 -11.39
CA ILE A 67 13.26 9.25 -10.88
C ILE A 67 12.59 10.35 -11.71
N GLU A 68 11.53 10.01 -12.41
CA GLU A 68 10.65 10.97 -13.06
C GLU A 68 9.52 11.34 -12.09
N VAL A 69 9.14 12.60 -12.03
CA VAL A 69 8.07 13.12 -11.17
C VAL A 69 7.15 13.92 -12.07
N ASP A 70 5.94 13.42 -12.27
CA ASP A 70 4.89 14.05 -13.05
C ASP A 70 3.84 14.63 -12.09
N ASN A 71 3.83 15.96 -11.97
CA ASN A 71 2.89 16.65 -11.06
C ASN A 71 1.45 16.65 -11.60
N ASP A 72 1.24 16.55 -12.92
CA ASP A 72 -0.11 16.51 -13.51
C ASP A 72 -0.75 15.14 -13.24
N GLU A 73 -0.02 14.05 -13.50
CA GLU A 73 -0.47 12.70 -13.19
C GLU A 73 -0.52 12.41 -11.68
N GLY A 74 0.34 13.08 -10.91
CA GLY A 74 0.48 12.88 -9.46
C GLY A 74 1.34 11.67 -9.10
N PHE A 75 2.29 11.32 -9.95
CA PHE A 75 3.17 10.16 -9.75
C PHE A 75 4.65 10.46 -9.88
N GLY A 76 5.43 9.78 -9.06
CA GLY A 76 6.84 9.57 -9.28
C GLY A 76 7.08 8.17 -9.83
N THR A 77 8.01 8.03 -10.78
CA THR A 77 8.42 6.76 -11.37
C THR A 77 9.93 6.60 -11.19
N ALA A 78 10.34 5.70 -10.30
CA ALA A 78 11.74 5.33 -10.12
C ALA A 78 12.09 4.10 -10.97
N ARG A 79 13.19 4.18 -11.73
CA ARG A 79 13.71 3.06 -12.52
C ARG A 79 14.97 2.50 -11.87
N ASN A 80 15.10 1.17 -11.83
CA ASN A 80 16.20 0.45 -11.20
C ASN A 80 16.44 0.90 -9.74
N ALA A 81 15.35 1.08 -8.99
CA ALA A 81 15.40 1.52 -7.62
C ALA A 81 15.94 0.40 -6.72
N VAL A 82 16.85 0.77 -5.81
CA VAL A 82 17.41 -0.14 -4.80
C VAL A 82 17.09 0.40 -3.42
N LEU A 83 16.31 -0.36 -2.65
CA LEU A 83 16.08 -0.10 -1.23
C LEU A 83 17.25 -0.68 -0.44
N ARG A 84 17.88 0.17 0.39
CA ARG A 84 18.92 -0.22 1.33
C ARG A 84 18.45 0.01 2.76
N ILE A 85 18.77 -0.94 3.64
CA ILE A 85 18.70 -0.75 5.10
C ILE A 85 20.15 -0.63 5.60
N GLY A 86 20.49 0.55 6.12
CA GLY A 86 21.88 0.94 6.33
C GLY A 86 22.69 0.81 5.04
N LYS A 87 23.66 -0.11 5.02
CA LYS A 87 24.53 -0.39 3.86
C LYS A 87 24.08 -1.59 3.02
N VAL A 88 23.08 -2.34 3.48
CA VAL A 88 22.67 -3.62 2.87
C VAL A 88 21.55 -3.38 1.87
N PRO A 89 21.71 -3.74 0.58
CA PRO A 89 20.60 -3.74 -0.37
C PRO A 89 19.63 -4.87 -0.03
N VAL A 90 18.35 -4.54 0.16
CA VAL A 90 17.32 -5.51 0.57
C VAL A 90 16.29 -5.78 -0.52
N LEU A 91 16.05 -4.81 -1.41
CA LEU A 91 15.09 -4.95 -2.49
C LEU A 91 15.55 -4.16 -3.71
N TRP A 92 15.47 -4.78 -4.89
CA TRP A 92 15.63 -4.10 -6.18
C TRP A 92 14.30 -4.14 -6.93
N ALA A 93 13.92 -3.00 -7.50
CA ALA A 93 12.73 -2.85 -8.32
C ALA A 93 13.14 -2.23 -9.68
N PRO A 94 12.94 -2.94 -10.81
CA PRO A 94 13.26 -2.38 -12.12
C PRO A 94 12.39 -1.16 -12.45
N TYR A 95 11.15 -1.16 -11.95
CA TYR A 95 10.17 -0.12 -12.16
C TYR A 95 9.29 0.03 -10.91
N PHE A 96 9.26 1.23 -10.33
CA PHE A 96 8.48 1.54 -9.13
C PHE A 96 7.76 2.88 -9.29
N LYS A 97 6.43 2.84 -9.45
CA LYS A 97 5.57 4.03 -9.55
C LYS A 97 4.92 4.30 -8.18
N PHE A 98 5.06 5.51 -7.66
CA PHE A 98 4.59 5.92 -6.33
C PHE A 98 3.81 7.25 -6.41
N PRO A 99 2.74 7.42 -5.61
CA PRO A 99 1.98 8.66 -5.63
C PRO A 99 2.79 9.82 -5.04
N ILE A 100 2.70 10.99 -5.66
CA ILE A 100 3.26 12.25 -5.16
C ILE A 100 2.19 13.25 -4.72
N ASP A 101 0.94 12.84 -4.59
CA ASP A 101 -0.12 13.61 -3.92
C ASP A 101 -1.10 12.67 -3.22
N ASP A 102 -2.17 13.23 -2.64
CA ASP A 102 -3.16 12.49 -1.86
C ASP A 102 -4.27 11.86 -2.71
N ARG A 103 -4.17 11.91 -4.04
CA ARG A 103 -5.14 11.21 -4.89
C ARG A 103 -5.03 9.72 -4.62
N ARG A 104 -6.16 9.04 -4.41
CA ARG A 104 -6.20 7.58 -4.33
C ARG A 104 -5.82 7.01 -5.69
N LYS A 105 -4.84 6.10 -5.73
CA LYS A 105 -4.30 5.55 -6.98
C LYS A 105 -4.04 4.06 -6.84
N THR A 106 -4.35 3.31 -7.90
CA THR A 106 -4.06 1.87 -8.01
C THR A 106 -2.54 1.61 -7.94
N GLY A 107 -2.12 0.61 -7.18
CA GLY A 107 -0.70 0.26 -7.05
C GLY A 107 -0.41 -0.90 -6.10
N LEU A 108 0.85 -1.33 -6.09
CA LEU A 108 1.37 -2.30 -5.14
C LEU A 108 1.61 -1.62 -3.79
N LEU A 109 1.06 -2.20 -2.72
CA LEU A 109 1.38 -1.77 -1.36
C LEU A 109 2.58 -2.55 -0.84
N PHE A 110 3.14 -2.11 0.30
CA PHE A 110 4.23 -2.82 0.95
C PHE A 110 3.82 -4.26 1.30
N PRO A 111 4.67 -5.25 0.98
CA PRO A 111 4.38 -6.62 1.34
C PRO A 111 4.43 -6.81 2.85
N GLN A 112 3.67 -7.78 3.34
CA GLN A 112 3.73 -8.23 4.73
C GLN A 112 4.52 -9.55 4.77
N LEU A 113 5.51 -9.62 5.65
CA LEU A 113 6.34 -10.80 5.86
C LEU A 113 6.17 -11.30 7.30
N GLY A 114 6.05 -12.62 7.47
CA GLY A 114 5.90 -13.27 8.75
C GLY A 114 6.61 -14.61 8.81
N MET A 115 6.96 -15.02 10.03
CA MET A 115 7.49 -16.36 10.32
C MET A 115 6.82 -16.88 11.58
N SER A 116 6.20 -18.06 11.51
CA SER A 116 5.57 -18.69 12.68
C SER A 116 5.62 -20.21 12.64
N GLY A 117 5.54 -20.85 13.80
CA GLY A 117 5.40 -22.31 13.88
C GLY A 117 4.11 -22.84 13.28
N ARG A 118 3.05 -22.02 13.15
CA ARG A 118 1.77 -22.46 12.57
C ARG A 118 1.79 -22.37 11.05
N ASN A 119 2.12 -21.20 10.49
CA ASN A 119 1.99 -20.94 9.05
C ASN A 119 3.32 -21.07 8.28
N GLY A 120 4.45 -21.17 8.99
CA GLY A 120 5.78 -21.15 8.39
C GLY A 120 6.17 -19.75 7.92
N PHE A 121 6.86 -19.67 6.79
CA PHE A 121 7.12 -18.41 6.09
C PHE A 121 5.82 -17.91 5.47
N ASP A 122 5.48 -16.66 5.74
CA ASP A 122 4.22 -16.02 5.36
C ASP A 122 4.55 -14.75 4.57
N TYR A 123 4.08 -14.65 3.34
CA TYR A 123 4.27 -13.50 2.46
C TYR A 123 2.93 -13.07 1.89
N THR A 124 2.55 -11.81 2.12
CA THR A 124 1.35 -11.21 1.53
C THR A 124 1.74 -10.03 0.66
N GLN A 125 1.21 -9.95 -0.56
CA GLN A 125 1.42 -8.82 -1.47
C GLN A 125 0.10 -8.09 -1.73
N PRO A 126 -0.20 -7.00 -1.02
CA PRO A 126 -1.42 -6.25 -1.30
C PRO A 126 -1.31 -5.44 -2.60
N ILE A 127 -2.39 -5.45 -3.36
CA ILE A 127 -2.59 -4.75 -4.63
C ILE A 127 -3.84 -3.89 -4.46
N TYR A 128 -3.66 -2.59 -4.30
CA TYR A 128 -4.75 -1.65 -4.14
C TYR A 128 -5.27 -1.21 -5.51
N LEU A 129 -6.58 -1.21 -5.69
CA LEU A 129 -7.30 -0.85 -6.90
C LEU A 129 -8.24 0.31 -6.59
N ASN A 130 -7.90 1.51 -7.08
CA ASN A 130 -8.80 2.65 -7.03
C ASN A 130 -9.77 2.59 -8.20
N LEU A 131 -10.94 1.97 -8.00
CA LEU A 131 -11.91 1.73 -9.07
C LEU A 131 -12.72 2.98 -9.42
N ALA A 132 -13.16 3.73 -8.40
CA ALA A 132 -13.84 5.02 -8.56
C ALA A 132 -13.63 5.90 -7.30
N PRO A 133 -14.02 7.19 -7.32
CA PRO A 133 -13.87 8.06 -6.15
C PRO A 133 -14.58 7.57 -4.88
N ASN A 134 -15.61 6.74 -5.04
CA ASN A 134 -16.51 6.28 -3.99
C ASN A 134 -16.39 4.79 -3.66
N TYR A 135 -15.55 4.02 -4.34
CA TYR A 135 -15.27 2.63 -4.00
C TYR A 135 -13.90 2.16 -4.48
N ASP A 136 -13.28 1.28 -3.68
CA ASP A 136 -11.97 0.70 -3.92
C ASP A 136 -11.95 -0.79 -3.59
N ASP A 137 -10.93 -1.48 -4.10
CA ASP A 137 -10.71 -2.90 -3.85
C ASP A 137 -9.24 -3.17 -3.55
N THR A 138 -8.94 -4.07 -2.62
CA THR A 138 -7.57 -4.49 -2.30
C THR A 138 -7.45 -5.99 -2.38
N LEU A 139 -6.72 -6.48 -3.37
CA LEU A 139 -6.42 -7.91 -3.54
C LEU A 139 -5.11 -8.24 -2.84
N MET A 140 -5.09 -9.31 -2.05
CA MET A 140 -3.98 -9.69 -1.20
C MET A 140 -3.65 -11.17 -1.39
N PRO A 141 -2.95 -11.55 -2.48
CA PRO A 141 -2.34 -12.87 -2.57
C PRO A 141 -1.38 -13.09 -1.40
N ARG A 142 -1.61 -14.18 -0.68
CA ARG A 142 -0.87 -14.58 0.52
C ARG A 142 -0.34 -15.99 0.38
N TYR A 143 0.96 -16.16 0.48
CA TYR A 143 1.62 -17.46 0.49
C TYR A 143 2.08 -17.83 1.89
N MET A 144 1.65 -19.01 2.36
CA MET A 144 2.07 -19.59 3.63
C MET A 144 2.75 -20.93 3.39
N SER A 145 4.03 -21.07 3.75
CA SER A 145 4.83 -22.24 3.37
C SER A 145 4.29 -23.57 3.93
N ARG A 146 3.57 -23.55 5.06
CA ARG A 146 2.95 -24.74 5.65
C ARG A 146 1.52 -25.01 5.19
N ARG A 147 0.81 -24.02 4.61
CA ARG A 147 -0.63 -24.14 4.27
C ARG A 147 -0.93 -24.09 2.77
N GLY A 148 -0.21 -23.25 2.01
CA GLY A 148 -0.47 -23.01 0.59
C GLY A 148 -0.75 -21.54 0.27
N LEU A 149 -1.39 -21.31 -0.87
CA LEU A 149 -1.75 -19.99 -1.38
C LEU A 149 -3.17 -19.63 -0.92
N MET A 150 -3.34 -18.44 -0.39
CA MET A 150 -4.62 -17.83 -0.02
C MET A 150 -4.79 -16.55 -0.83
N LEU A 151 -6.03 -16.21 -1.17
CA LEU A 151 -6.39 -14.91 -1.72
C LEU A 151 -7.30 -14.21 -0.70
N ASP A 152 -6.80 -13.15 -0.10
CA ASP A 152 -7.58 -12.20 0.69
C ASP A 152 -8.05 -11.05 -0.22
N ASN A 153 -9.21 -10.48 0.07
CA ASN A 153 -9.81 -9.37 -0.65
C ASN A 153 -10.55 -8.44 0.33
N GLU A 154 -10.37 -7.13 0.16
CA GLU A 154 -11.07 -6.07 0.88
C GLU A 154 -11.71 -5.12 -0.13
N PHE A 155 -13.03 -5.14 -0.21
CA PHE A 155 -13.81 -4.21 -1.01
C PHE A 155 -14.49 -3.18 -0.12
N ARG A 156 -14.36 -1.90 -0.44
CA ARG A 156 -14.98 -0.82 0.32
C ARG A 156 -15.71 0.14 -0.58
N TYR A 157 -16.83 0.67 -0.08
CA TYR A 157 -17.56 1.72 -0.74
C TYR A 157 -18.08 2.75 0.28
N LEU A 158 -18.23 3.97 -0.20
CA LEU A 158 -18.76 5.10 0.56
C LEU A 158 -19.56 6.00 -0.38
N TYR A 159 -20.82 6.24 -0.06
CA TYR A 159 -21.66 7.20 -0.76
C TYR A 159 -22.48 8.01 0.26
N ASN A 160 -23.22 9.02 -0.21
CA ASN A 160 -23.88 9.98 0.69
C ASN A 160 -24.86 9.34 1.69
N GLY A 161 -25.46 8.21 1.32
CA GLY A 161 -26.42 7.49 2.13
C GLY A 161 -25.86 6.24 2.79
N GLY A 162 -24.55 5.94 2.73
CA GLY A 162 -24.08 4.68 3.29
C GLY A 162 -22.62 4.37 3.04
N ARG A 163 -22.15 3.36 3.76
CA ARG A 163 -20.82 2.78 3.57
C ARG A 163 -20.84 1.31 3.88
N GLY A 164 -19.90 0.58 3.30
CA GLY A 164 -19.67 -0.79 3.68
C GLY A 164 -18.28 -1.27 3.33
N GLU A 165 -17.91 -2.35 4.01
CA GLU A 165 -16.68 -3.09 3.83
C GLU A 165 -17.03 -4.57 3.72
N LEU A 166 -16.51 -5.22 2.68
CA LEU A 166 -16.61 -6.64 2.43
C LEU A 166 -15.20 -7.22 2.45
N LEU A 167 -14.93 -8.09 3.43
CA LEU A 167 -13.70 -8.85 3.53
C LEU A 167 -13.96 -10.28 3.11
N THR A 168 -13.30 -10.75 2.06
CA THR A 168 -13.36 -12.15 1.65
C THR A 168 -11.98 -12.78 1.69
N ALA A 169 -11.93 -14.08 1.96
CA ALA A 169 -10.69 -14.83 1.94
C ALA A 169 -10.96 -16.26 1.50
N TYR A 170 -10.08 -16.82 0.68
CA TYR A 170 -10.19 -18.19 0.20
C TYR A 170 -8.82 -18.85 0.13
N ILE A 171 -8.72 -20.07 0.66
CA ILE A 171 -7.56 -20.95 0.52
C ILE A 171 -8.03 -22.29 -0.03
N PRO A 172 -7.69 -22.64 -1.27
CA PRO A 172 -7.91 -23.99 -1.77
C PRO A 172 -6.91 -24.95 -1.11
N ASN A 173 -7.40 -26.12 -0.70
CA ASN A 173 -6.61 -27.22 -0.16
C ASN A 173 -5.56 -26.77 0.89
N ASP A 174 -6.02 -26.25 2.04
CA ASP A 174 -5.15 -25.94 3.17
C ASP A 174 -4.41 -27.21 3.61
N LYS A 175 -3.11 -27.29 3.33
CA LYS A 175 -2.27 -28.49 3.55
C LYS A 175 -2.26 -28.99 4.99
N LEU A 176 -2.59 -28.15 5.98
CA LEU A 176 -2.68 -28.56 7.39
C LEU A 176 -4.05 -29.09 7.78
N ARG A 177 -5.07 -28.89 6.94
CA ARG A 177 -6.47 -29.22 7.22
C ARG A 177 -7.10 -30.14 6.17
N ASP A 178 -6.45 -30.34 5.03
CA ASP A 178 -6.88 -31.18 3.91
C ASP A 178 -8.30 -30.81 3.41
N ARG A 179 -8.56 -29.51 3.27
CA ARG A 179 -9.84 -28.96 2.82
C ARG A 179 -9.71 -27.52 2.33
N ASP A 180 -10.69 -27.09 1.56
CA ASP A 180 -10.87 -25.68 1.23
C ASP A 180 -11.37 -24.91 2.45
N ARG A 181 -10.89 -23.68 2.62
CA ARG A 181 -11.30 -22.81 3.72
C ARG A 181 -11.53 -21.40 3.22
N GLY A 182 -12.40 -20.67 3.90
CA GLY A 182 -12.70 -19.30 3.53
C GLY A 182 -13.43 -18.52 4.60
N ARG A 183 -13.54 -17.23 4.35
CA ARG A 183 -14.23 -16.27 5.19
C ARG A 183 -14.96 -15.26 4.33
N VAL A 184 -16.12 -14.83 4.81
CA VAL A 184 -16.85 -13.66 4.32
C VAL A 184 -17.23 -12.83 5.54
N MET A 185 -16.83 -11.56 5.55
CA MET A 185 -17.30 -10.59 6.53
C MET A 185 -17.83 -9.38 5.80
N PHE A 186 -19.00 -8.91 6.20
CA PHE A 186 -19.56 -7.66 5.70
C PHE A 186 -19.90 -6.77 6.89
N SER A 187 -19.54 -5.50 6.83
CA SER A 187 -20.05 -4.51 7.77
C SER A 187 -20.45 -3.25 7.02
N GLY A 188 -21.62 -2.71 7.31
CA GLY A 188 -22.10 -1.54 6.59
C GLY A 188 -23.42 -1.00 7.10
N TYR A 189 -23.74 0.20 6.62
CA TYR A 189 -25.06 0.80 6.81
C TYR A 189 -25.51 1.53 5.54
N HIS A 190 -26.82 1.61 5.39
CA HIS A 190 -27.51 2.30 4.31
C HIS A 190 -28.70 3.07 4.89
N ASN A 191 -28.67 4.39 4.76
CA ASN A 191 -29.81 5.27 4.98
C ASN A 191 -30.81 4.98 3.86
N VAL A 192 -31.96 4.42 4.23
CA VAL A 192 -33.07 4.18 3.28
C VAL A 192 -33.76 5.50 2.99
N ASP A 193 -33.96 6.31 4.04
CA ASP A 193 -34.42 7.69 3.98
C ASP A 193 -33.87 8.50 5.18
N SER A 194 -34.48 9.65 5.51
CA SER A 194 -34.06 10.50 6.63
C SER A 194 -34.41 9.94 8.02
N HIS A 195 -35.18 8.85 8.12
CA HIS A 195 -35.67 8.25 9.35
C HIS A 195 -35.22 6.80 9.55
N TRP A 196 -34.96 6.06 8.47
CA TRP A 196 -34.64 4.64 8.50
C TRP A 196 -33.22 4.33 8.05
N GLN A 197 -32.55 3.42 8.76
CA GLN A 197 -31.18 3.04 8.45
C GLN A 197 -30.96 1.53 8.58
N ALA A 198 -30.83 0.87 7.44
CA ALA A 198 -30.40 -0.51 7.39
C ALA A 198 -28.95 -0.63 7.88
N ARG A 199 -28.69 -1.58 8.76
CA ARG A 199 -27.36 -1.95 9.25
C ARG A 199 -27.18 -3.45 9.14
N ALA A 200 -25.99 -3.86 8.73
CA ALA A 200 -25.62 -5.26 8.79
C ALA A 200 -24.17 -5.42 9.21
N ASN A 201 -23.94 -6.44 10.02
CA ASN A 201 -22.64 -6.97 10.36
C ASN A 201 -22.76 -8.49 10.19
N LEU A 202 -22.22 -9.03 9.12
CA LEU A 202 -22.30 -10.44 8.77
C LEU A 202 -20.92 -11.05 8.87
N ALA A 203 -20.83 -12.24 9.43
CA ALA A 203 -19.59 -12.99 9.51
C ALA A 203 -19.87 -14.47 9.26
N TRP A 204 -19.14 -15.03 8.31
CA TRP A 204 -19.13 -16.45 7.98
C TRP A 204 -17.69 -16.93 7.81
N VAL A 205 -17.40 -18.11 8.34
CA VAL A 205 -16.12 -18.81 8.19
C VAL A 205 -16.40 -20.28 7.86
N SER A 206 -15.48 -20.91 7.14
CA SER A 206 -15.62 -22.30 6.73
C SER A 206 -15.59 -23.31 7.88
N ASP A 207 -14.93 -22.97 9.00
CA ASP A 207 -14.81 -23.85 10.16
C ASP A 207 -14.46 -23.08 11.44
N GLU A 208 -14.75 -23.70 12.58
CA GLU A 208 -14.58 -23.13 13.93
C GLU A 208 -13.14 -22.68 14.24
N ARG A 209 -12.13 -23.31 13.62
CA ARG A 209 -10.72 -22.98 13.85
C ARG A 209 -10.17 -21.96 12.86
N TYR A 210 -11.00 -21.41 11.97
CA TYR A 210 -10.55 -20.44 10.96
C TYR A 210 -9.92 -19.21 11.60
N VAL A 211 -10.64 -18.58 12.54
CA VAL A 211 -10.16 -17.35 13.19
C VAL A 211 -8.85 -17.62 13.95
N GLU A 212 -8.78 -18.72 14.70
CA GLU A 212 -7.57 -19.06 15.47
C GLU A 212 -6.35 -19.33 14.57
N ASP A 213 -6.57 -19.97 13.41
CA ASP A 213 -5.51 -20.35 12.48
C ASP A 213 -4.94 -19.18 11.68
N PHE A 214 -5.78 -18.19 11.37
CA PHE A 214 -5.41 -17.04 10.52
C PHE A 214 -5.32 -15.72 11.30
N ALA A 215 -5.58 -15.70 12.61
CA ALA A 215 -5.40 -14.53 13.45
C ALA A 215 -3.92 -14.10 13.48
N ASN A 216 -3.65 -12.87 13.02
CA ASN A 216 -2.38 -12.23 13.27
C ASN A 216 -2.32 -11.81 14.75
N ARG A 217 -1.48 -12.51 15.52
CA ARG A 217 -1.24 -12.22 16.95
C ARG A 217 -0.78 -10.78 17.24
N LEU A 218 -0.40 -10.01 16.22
CA LEU A 218 -0.07 -8.59 16.33
C LEU A 218 -1.28 -7.71 16.66
N VAL A 219 -2.50 -8.15 16.35
CA VAL A 219 -3.75 -7.39 16.58
C VAL A 219 -4.48 -7.84 17.86
N GLY A 220 -4.04 -8.93 18.51
CA GLY A 220 -4.52 -9.33 19.84
C GLY A 220 -6.00 -9.75 19.92
N VAL A 221 -6.70 -9.93 18.79
CA VAL A 221 -8.11 -10.34 18.78
C VAL A 221 -8.21 -11.85 18.64
N THR A 222 -8.34 -12.55 19.76
CA THR A 222 -8.94 -13.90 19.78
C THR A 222 -10.45 -13.74 19.85
N ALA A 223 -11.12 -13.73 18.69
CA ALA A 223 -12.57 -13.85 18.67
C ALA A 223 -12.93 -15.32 18.91
N SER A 224 -13.62 -15.60 20.03
CA SER A 224 -14.12 -16.93 20.38
C SER A 224 -15.51 -17.20 19.77
N ASN A 225 -16.20 -16.17 19.29
CA ASN A 225 -17.45 -16.26 18.57
C ASN A 225 -17.48 -15.27 17.39
N LEU A 226 -18.32 -15.58 16.41
CA LEU A 226 -18.69 -14.66 15.33
C LEU A 226 -20.19 -14.42 15.44
N GLN A 227 -20.59 -13.16 15.50
CA GLN A 227 -22.00 -12.77 15.57
C GLN A 227 -22.37 -12.08 14.27
N SER A 228 -23.49 -12.51 13.69
CA SER A 228 -24.12 -11.79 12.58
C SER A 228 -25.34 -11.03 13.09
N THR A 229 -25.45 -9.75 12.74
CA THR A 229 -26.58 -8.89 13.06
C THR A 229 -27.07 -8.17 11.80
N VAL A 230 -28.38 -8.02 11.67
CA VAL A 230 -29.04 -7.24 10.62
C VAL A 230 -30.18 -6.49 11.27
N GLY A 231 -30.35 -5.21 10.92
CA GLY A 231 -31.41 -4.35 11.46
C GLY A 231 -31.75 -3.18 10.54
N LEU A 232 -32.83 -2.48 10.88
CA LEU A 232 -33.33 -1.27 10.23
C LEU A 232 -33.48 -0.13 11.26
#